data_AF-A0A1Z4M2W3-F1
#
_entry.id   AF-A0A1Z4M2W3-F1
#
_cell.length_a   1.000
_cell.length_b   1.000
_cell.length_c   1.000
_cell.angle_alpha   90.00
_cell.angle_beta   90.00
_cell.angle_gamma   90.00
#
_symmetry.space_group_name_H-M   'P 1'
#
loop_
_entity.id
_entity.type
_entity.pdbx_description
1 polymer ?
#
loop_
_entity_poly.entity_id
_entity_poly.type
_entity_poly.pdbx_seq_one_letter_code
_entity_poly.pdbx_strand_id
1 'polypeptide(L)'
;MIEVRHSSNRKIIKRIILRGKLILDTPTCLGCGDADSPIDIALQRDSISNYALLTGSSIAGALRNYLREYKKGYNLKDIRDDLATKLFGDLFAYDNEKDFSEPRRIELREKDNQSLLVIDDAVSKNPIKIEIRDAVKIDSITRTAEDKSKYDLELLEAGTEFNLNFELIIEELTDENELIEALIITLQGLEQGKIHLGIKKNRGFGRCHVQEWQIWQFNLQDSKQRIKWLKFPHWEPGFLDNHPIHNNIANALGVIISDEDDKRKHLTITAKFTLASPLLIRSGQASTDKAPDVVHLKSQRNGEPKSILSGTSLAGVLRHRGERIINTLQRETKQIENIIDEIFGVDFSKNKTKIAKASRLIVDEVEIENTIDLVQNRIAIDRFTGGALHGTLFDEQPIFGNDKTSLEIKIKLRQPKDYEIGLLLLLLKDLWTGDLPVGGTSSIGRGRLQGREATIKFDNKTWTIIQNSSDESLTIDNPEELEKFVFALRQEVKA
;
A
#
# COMPACT_ATOMS: atom_id res chain seq x y z
N MET A 1 26.62 -44.77 -24.74
CA MET A 1 26.50 -43.43 -24.13
C MET A 1 25.64 -42.60 -25.06
N ILE A 2 24.36 -42.42 -24.74
CA ILE A 2 23.49 -41.51 -25.51
C ILE A 2 23.88 -40.11 -25.07
N GLU A 3 24.58 -39.37 -25.93
CA GLU A 3 24.89 -37.97 -25.70
C GLU A 3 23.58 -37.18 -25.82
N VAL A 4 22.88 -37.02 -24.69
CA VAL A 4 21.72 -36.12 -24.59
C VAL A 4 22.25 -34.70 -24.57
N ARG A 5 22.73 -34.21 -25.72
CA ARG A 5 22.95 -32.77 -25.91
C ARG A 5 21.59 -32.16 -26.22
N HIS A 6 21.03 -31.42 -25.26
CA HIS A 6 19.89 -30.54 -25.54
C HIS A 6 20.26 -29.64 -26.73
N SER A 7 19.47 -29.71 -27.81
CA SER A 7 19.68 -28.96 -29.05
C SER A 7 19.40 -27.46 -28.90
N SER A 8 18.81 -27.02 -27.78
CA SER A 8 18.51 -25.63 -27.47
C SER A 8 19.07 -25.24 -26.09
N ASN A 9 20.39 -25.09 -26.00
CA ASN A 9 21.00 -24.51 -24.80
C ASN A 9 20.77 -22.99 -24.80
N ARG A 10 20.37 -22.44 -23.64
CA ARG A 10 20.26 -20.99 -23.43
C ARG A 10 21.64 -20.35 -23.63
N LYS A 11 21.78 -19.52 -24.67
CA LYS A 11 23.05 -18.86 -24.99
C LYS A 11 23.15 -17.53 -24.23
N ILE A 12 23.57 -17.61 -22.98
CA ILE A 12 23.73 -16.45 -22.11
C ILE A 12 25.01 -15.69 -22.53
N ILE A 13 24.85 -14.44 -22.94
CA ILE A 13 25.95 -13.58 -23.41
C ILE A 13 26.38 -12.54 -22.38
N LYS A 14 25.48 -12.12 -21.48
CA LYS A 14 25.76 -11.09 -20.48
C LYS A 14 24.95 -11.33 -19.20
N ARG A 15 25.53 -10.97 -18.05
CA ARG A 15 24.86 -10.94 -16.75
C ARG A 15 25.03 -9.58 -16.11
N ILE A 16 23.94 -9.05 -15.55
CA ILE A 16 23.91 -7.78 -14.82
C ILE A 16 23.45 -8.07 -13.40
N ILE A 17 24.31 -7.80 -12.42
CA ILE A 17 23.98 -7.96 -11.00
C ILE A 17 23.66 -6.58 -10.45
N LEU A 18 22.57 -6.48 -9.69
CA LEU A 18 22.15 -5.25 -9.02
C LEU A 18 21.88 -5.54 -7.56
N ARG A 19 22.44 -4.70 -6.69
CA ARG A 19 22.15 -4.72 -5.26
C ARG A 19 21.50 -3.41 -4.86
N GLY A 20 20.45 -3.49 -4.04
CA GLY A 20 19.69 -2.33 -3.60
C GLY A 20 19.48 -2.34 -2.10
N LYS A 21 19.50 -1.16 -1.47
CA LYS A 21 19.17 -0.99 -0.06
C LYS A 21 17.72 -0.55 0.10
N LEU A 22 16.81 -1.48 0.43
CA LEU A 22 15.40 -1.22 0.65
C LEU A 22 15.15 -0.79 2.10
N ILE A 23 14.34 0.24 2.30
CA ILE A 23 13.92 0.74 3.61
C ILE A 23 12.38 0.72 3.66
N LEU A 24 11.81 0.20 4.75
CA LEU A 24 10.37 0.26 5.00
C LEU A 24 9.99 1.64 5.58
N ASP A 25 9.15 2.41 4.89
CA ASP A 25 8.68 3.73 5.34
C ASP A 25 7.50 3.62 6.30
N THR A 26 6.73 2.54 6.20
CA THR A 26 5.59 2.27 7.09
C THR A 26 5.62 0.83 7.58
N PRO A 27 4.83 0.52 8.63
CA PRO A 27 4.79 -0.82 9.17
C PRO A 27 4.33 -1.80 8.11
N THR A 28 4.99 -2.95 8.07
CA THR A 28 4.83 -3.91 6.98
C THR A 28 4.56 -5.28 7.54
N CYS A 29 3.45 -5.89 7.14
CA CYS A 29 3.15 -7.27 7.47
C CYS A 29 3.50 -8.16 6.27
N LEU A 30 4.55 -8.96 6.43
CA LEU A 30 4.92 -10.05 5.53
C LEU A 30 4.31 -11.32 6.10
N GLY A 31 3.15 -11.75 5.61
CA GLY A 31 2.43 -12.89 6.19
C GLY A 31 3.13 -14.22 5.89
N CYS A 32 3.25 -15.08 6.90
CA CYS A 32 3.86 -16.41 6.74
C CYS A 32 2.91 -17.50 6.24
N GLY A 33 1.60 -17.26 6.36
CA GLY A 33 0.57 -18.27 6.04
C GLY A 33 0.49 -19.42 7.05
N ASP A 34 1.23 -19.34 8.15
CA ASP A 34 1.15 -20.29 9.27
C ASP A 34 -0.17 -20.09 10.03
N ALA A 35 -0.93 -21.17 10.16
CA ALA A 35 -2.22 -21.17 10.83
C ALA A 35 -2.10 -21.48 12.33
N ASP A 36 -0.96 -21.99 12.79
CA ASP A 36 -0.74 -22.44 14.19
C ASP A 36 -0.12 -21.34 15.06
N SER A 37 0.03 -20.13 14.53
CA SER A 37 0.55 -18.97 15.27
C SER A 37 -0.41 -18.50 16.37
N PRO A 38 0.10 -18.05 17.54
CA PRO A 38 -0.72 -17.44 18.59
C PRO A 38 -1.28 -16.06 18.20
N ILE A 39 -0.77 -15.46 17.12
CA ILE A 39 -1.26 -14.23 16.49
C ILE A 39 -1.95 -14.60 15.17
N ASP A 40 -3.12 -14.04 14.89
CA ASP A 40 -3.92 -14.37 13.69
C ASP A 40 -3.15 -14.18 12.38
N ILE A 41 -2.32 -13.14 12.31
CA ILE A 41 -1.44 -12.88 11.16
C ILE A 41 -0.02 -12.61 11.68
N ALA A 42 0.79 -13.68 11.72
CA ALA A 42 2.20 -13.62 12.09
C ALA A 42 3.13 -13.24 10.94
N LEU A 43 4.25 -12.60 11.30
CA LEU A 43 5.31 -12.25 10.37
C LEU A 43 6.13 -13.46 9.92
N GLN A 44 6.45 -13.46 8.63
CA GLN A 44 7.46 -14.31 8.03
C GLN A 44 8.84 -13.96 8.59
N ARG A 45 9.50 -14.98 9.15
CA ARG A 45 10.83 -14.90 9.75
C ARG A 45 11.78 -15.84 9.02
N ASP A 46 13.05 -15.57 9.17
CA ASP A 46 14.06 -16.56 8.85
C ASP A 46 13.96 -17.75 9.82
N SER A 47 14.14 -18.96 9.30
CA SER A 47 13.94 -20.21 10.05
C SER A 47 15.08 -20.51 11.04
N ILE A 48 16.25 -19.90 10.84
CA ILE A 48 17.47 -20.16 11.61
C ILE A 48 17.92 -18.96 12.45
N SER A 49 17.33 -17.78 12.24
CA SER A 49 17.75 -16.54 12.92
C SER A 49 16.56 -15.64 13.28
N ASN A 50 16.76 -14.71 14.20
CA ASN A 50 15.71 -13.77 14.64
C ASN A 50 15.60 -12.54 13.71
N TYR A 51 15.56 -12.78 12.40
CA TYR A 51 15.52 -11.76 11.37
C TYR A 51 14.25 -11.90 10.52
N ALA A 52 13.80 -10.79 9.94
CA ALA A 52 12.66 -10.80 9.04
C ALA A 52 13.09 -11.33 7.67
N LEU A 53 12.22 -12.11 7.02
CA LEU A 53 12.46 -12.65 5.70
C LEU A 53 11.50 -12.04 4.70
N LEU A 54 12.04 -11.35 3.70
CA LEU A 54 11.34 -10.87 2.52
C LEU A 54 11.66 -11.81 1.35
N THR A 55 10.67 -12.61 0.95
CA THR A 55 10.89 -13.61 -0.11
C THR A 55 11.04 -12.98 -1.48
N GLY A 56 11.93 -13.53 -2.30
CA GLY A 56 12.15 -13.19 -3.69
C GLY A 56 10.87 -13.37 -4.52
N SER A 57 10.01 -14.32 -4.16
CA SER A 57 8.68 -14.49 -4.77
C SER A 57 7.74 -13.31 -4.47
N SER A 58 7.77 -12.76 -3.25
CA SER A 58 6.99 -11.57 -2.90
C SER A 58 7.48 -10.32 -3.63
N ILE A 59 8.81 -10.17 -3.73
CA ILE A 59 9.44 -9.10 -4.51
C ILE A 59 9.07 -9.24 -5.99
N ALA A 60 9.29 -10.43 -6.59
CA ALA A 60 8.98 -10.72 -7.98
C ALA A 60 7.52 -10.41 -8.32
N GLY A 61 6.58 -10.84 -7.46
CA GLY A 61 5.15 -10.56 -7.65
C GLY A 61 4.82 -9.07 -7.60
N ALA A 62 5.43 -8.32 -6.68
CA ALA A 62 5.23 -6.87 -6.58
C ALA A 62 5.80 -6.13 -7.79
N LEU A 63 7.01 -6.48 -8.21
CA LEU A 63 7.71 -5.92 -9.36
C LEU A 63 6.96 -6.21 -10.67
N ARG A 64 6.60 -7.48 -10.92
CA ARG A 64 5.82 -7.89 -12.10
C ARG A 64 4.49 -7.15 -12.17
N ASN A 65 3.78 -7.03 -11.05
CA ASN A 65 2.51 -6.32 -10.99
C ASN A 65 2.68 -4.83 -11.32
N TYR A 66 3.73 -4.19 -10.80
CA TYR A 66 4.02 -2.78 -11.08
C TYR A 66 4.31 -2.54 -12.57
N LEU A 67 5.20 -3.35 -13.16
CA LEU A 67 5.56 -3.23 -14.58
C LEU A 67 4.34 -3.42 -15.49
N ARG A 68 3.51 -4.43 -15.20
CA ARG A 68 2.25 -4.66 -15.91
C ARG A 68 1.31 -3.45 -15.81
N GLU A 69 1.09 -2.95 -14.60
CA GLU A 69 0.24 -1.79 -14.39
C GLU A 69 0.79 -0.56 -15.11
N TYR A 70 2.11 -0.34 -15.11
CA TYR A 70 2.76 0.78 -15.78
C TYR A 70 2.50 0.77 -17.30
N LYS A 71 2.78 -0.34 -17.98
CA LYS A 71 2.67 -0.42 -19.44
C LYS A 71 1.24 -0.61 -19.96
N LYS A 72 0.34 -1.22 -19.19
CA LYS A 72 -1.03 -1.55 -19.65
C LYS A 72 -2.13 -0.74 -18.95
N GLY A 73 -1.89 -0.29 -17.72
CA GLY A 73 -2.88 0.30 -16.84
C GLY A 73 -3.39 -0.70 -15.78
N TYR A 74 -4.23 -0.21 -14.87
CA TYR A 74 -4.75 -1.03 -13.76
C TYR A 74 -5.73 -2.13 -14.22
N ASN A 75 -5.83 -3.21 -13.44
CA ASN A 75 -6.79 -4.32 -13.60
C ASN A 75 -6.71 -5.12 -14.92
N LEU A 76 -5.74 -4.84 -15.78
CA LEU A 76 -5.46 -5.69 -16.95
C LEU A 76 -4.54 -6.84 -16.55
N LYS A 77 -4.78 -8.02 -17.14
CA LYS A 77 -3.98 -9.23 -16.91
C LYS A 77 -2.81 -9.32 -17.88
N ASP A 78 -1.81 -10.11 -17.51
CA ASP A 78 -0.68 -10.42 -18.41
C ASP A 78 -1.20 -11.20 -19.62
N ILE A 79 -0.54 -10.99 -20.76
CA ILE A 79 -0.61 -11.82 -21.95
C ILE A 79 0.79 -12.28 -22.32
N ARG A 80 0.88 -13.24 -23.24
CA ARG A 80 2.16 -13.61 -23.88
C ARG A 80 2.79 -12.39 -24.54
N ASP A 81 4.12 -12.38 -24.56
CA ASP A 81 4.94 -11.31 -25.14
C ASP A 81 4.85 -9.93 -24.48
N ASP A 82 4.06 -9.77 -23.41
CA ASP A 82 4.11 -8.56 -22.57
C ASP A 82 5.52 -8.36 -22.01
N LEU A 83 5.92 -7.10 -21.82
CA LEU A 83 7.21 -6.75 -21.24
C LEU A 83 7.45 -7.41 -19.86
N ALA A 84 6.39 -7.50 -19.04
CA ALA A 84 6.44 -8.20 -17.76
C ALA A 84 6.66 -9.70 -17.92
N THR A 85 6.07 -10.32 -18.95
CA THR A 85 6.28 -11.74 -19.29
C THR A 85 7.71 -11.98 -19.75
N LYS A 86 8.27 -11.12 -20.59
CA LYS A 86 9.66 -11.23 -21.06
C LYS A 86 10.68 -11.18 -19.91
N LEU A 87 10.48 -10.30 -18.93
CA LEU A 87 11.39 -10.16 -17.79
C LEU A 87 11.19 -11.26 -16.73
N PHE A 88 9.94 -11.50 -16.30
CA PHE A 88 9.60 -12.39 -15.18
C PHE A 88 9.24 -13.82 -15.61
N GLY A 89 9.25 -14.13 -16.91
CA GLY A 89 8.88 -15.43 -17.47
C GLY A 89 7.39 -15.58 -17.74
N ASP A 90 7.01 -16.70 -18.38
CA ASP A 90 5.62 -17.00 -18.71
C ASP A 90 4.79 -17.46 -17.50
N LEU A 91 3.50 -17.13 -17.53
CA LEU A 91 2.52 -17.69 -16.60
C LEU A 91 2.07 -19.07 -17.08
N PHE A 92 1.74 -19.95 -16.13
CA PHE A 92 1.17 -21.27 -16.44
C PHE A 92 -0.12 -21.21 -17.27
N ALA A 93 -0.89 -20.12 -17.12
CA ALA A 93 -2.11 -19.91 -17.85
C ALA A 93 -2.41 -18.41 -18.00
N TYR A 94 -2.78 -18.02 -19.21
CA TYR A 94 -3.26 -16.68 -19.53
C TYR A 94 -4.77 -16.66 -19.66
N ASP A 95 -5.38 -15.55 -19.27
CA ASP A 95 -6.83 -15.42 -19.21
C ASP A 95 -7.49 -15.44 -20.60
N ASN A 96 -6.83 -14.85 -21.60
CA ASN A 96 -7.26 -14.84 -23.01
C ASN A 96 -7.06 -16.18 -23.73
N GLU A 97 -6.47 -17.19 -23.07
CA GLU A 97 -6.19 -18.52 -23.63
C GLU A 97 -7.03 -19.62 -22.97
N LYS A 98 -7.87 -19.28 -22.00
CA LYS A 98 -8.68 -20.24 -21.25
C LYS A 98 -9.68 -21.00 -22.12
N ASP A 99 -10.17 -20.37 -23.18
CA ASP A 99 -11.16 -20.94 -24.09
C ASP A 99 -10.51 -21.71 -25.27
N PHE A 100 -9.18 -21.78 -25.34
CA PHE A 100 -8.50 -22.53 -26.38
C PHE A 100 -8.55 -24.04 -26.13
N SER A 101 -8.50 -24.83 -27.20
CA SER A 101 -8.41 -26.29 -27.10
C SER A 101 -7.11 -26.73 -26.43
N GLU A 102 -7.14 -27.84 -25.68
CA GLU A 102 -5.95 -28.36 -24.99
C GLU A 102 -4.73 -28.58 -25.91
N PRO A 103 -4.85 -29.13 -27.14
CA PRO A 103 -3.71 -29.24 -28.05
C PRO A 103 -3.07 -27.89 -28.35
N ARG A 104 -3.89 -26.85 -28.54
CA ARG A 104 -3.39 -25.49 -28.81
C ARG A 104 -2.69 -24.90 -27.59
N ARG A 105 -3.19 -25.16 -26.38
CA ARG A 105 -2.55 -24.69 -25.13
C ARG A 105 -1.20 -25.37 -24.92
N ILE A 106 -1.06 -26.65 -25.27
CA ILE A 106 0.21 -27.37 -25.21
C ILE A 106 1.23 -26.76 -26.17
N GLU A 107 0.87 -26.53 -27.43
CA GLU A 107 1.75 -25.88 -28.42
C GLU A 107 2.24 -24.49 -27.97
N LEU A 108 1.39 -23.73 -27.28
CA LEU A 108 1.76 -22.43 -26.73
C LEU A 108 2.71 -22.57 -25.54
N ARG A 109 2.48 -23.55 -24.66
CA ARG A 109 3.32 -23.81 -23.48
C ARG A 109 4.70 -24.34 -23.82
N GLU A 110 4.85 -25.02 -24.96
CA GLU A 110 6.16 -25.42 -25.48
C GLU A 110 7.05 -24.21 -25.83
N LYS A 111 6.47 -23.02 -25.94
CA LYS A 111 7.18 -21.75 -26.18
C LYS A 111 7.34 -20.90 -24.91
N ASP A 112 6.87 -21.38 -23.76
CA ASP A 112 6.99 -20.66 -22.48
C ASP A 112 8.46 -20.46 -22.13
N ASN A 113 8.81 -19.23 -21.74
CA ASN A 113 10.15 -18.89 -21.30
C ASN A 113 10.24 -18.82 -19.78
N GLN A 114 11.39 -19.24 -19.26
CA GLN A 114 11.74 -19.01 -17.87
C GLN A 114 12.04 -17.53 -17.63
N SER A 115 11.97 -17.11 -16.37
CA SER A 115 12.39 -15.75 -16.00
C SER A 115 13.86 -15.51 -16.37
N LEU A 116 14.12 -14.29 -16.86
CA LEU A 116 15.46 -13.77 -17.10
C LEU A 116 15.98 -12.95 -15.91
N LEU A 117 15.13 -12.65 -14.94
CA LEU A 117 15.49 -11.92 -13.73
C LEU A 117 15.45 -12.87 -12.52
N VAL A 118 16.63 -13.18 -11.99
CA VAL A 118 16.76 -13.88 -10.72
C VAL A 118 16.61 -12.86 -9.59
N ILE A 119 15.79 -13.22 -8.60
CA ILE A 119 15.49 -12.38 -7.45
C ILE A 119 15.70 -13.22 -6.21
N ASP A 120 16.66 -12.81 -5.39
CA ASP A 120 16.97 -13.53 -4.17
C ASP A 120 16.03 -13.14 -3.03
N ASP A 121 15.90 -14.06 -2.08
CA ASP A 121 15.33 -13.74 -0.78
C ASP A 121 16.21 -12.71 -0.06
N ALA A 122 15.59 -11.78 0.64
CA ALA A 122 16.27 -10.76 1.41
C ALA A 122 15.97 -10.93 2.90
N VAL A 123 17.03 -11.01 3.70
CA VAL A 123 16.94 -11.01 5.17
C VAL A 123 17.13 -9.57 5.68
N SER A 124 16.43 -9.19 6.74
CA SER A 124 16.60 -7.87 7.34
C SER A 124 18.05 -7.66 7.80
N LYS A 125 18.53 -6.41 7.77
CA LYS A 125 19.89 -6.09 8.22
C LYS A 125 20.06 -6.21 9.73
N ASN A 126 19.01 -5.87 10.48
CA ASN A 126 18.98 -5.92 11.94
C ASN A 126 17.98 -6.99 12.40
N PRO A 127 18.12 -7.52 13.63
CA PRO A 127 17.14 -8.40 14.23
C PRO A 127 15.74 -7.78 14.21
N ILE A 128 14.73 -8.63 14.10
CA ILE A 128 13.35 -8.23 13.93
C ILE A 128 12.88 -7.34 15.10
N LYS A 129 12.26 -6.22 14.77
CA LYS A 129 11.50 -5.40 15.71
C LYS A 129 10.05 -5.37 15.24
N ILE A 130 9.15 -5.66 16.17
CA ILE A 130 7.75 -5.89 15.87
C ILE A 130 6.86 -4.86 16.55
N GLU A 131 5.82 -4.46 15.83
CA GLU A 131 4.67 -3.73 16.34
C GLU A 131 3.44 -4.65 16.26
N ILE A 132 2.73 -4.82 17.36
CA ILE A 132 1.47 -5.59 17.39
C ILE A 132 0.31 -4.61 17.30
N ARG A 133 -0.63 -4.87 16.39
CA ARG A 133 -1.84 -4.07 16.22
C ARG A 133 -3.10 -4.91 16.16
N ASP A 134 -4.09 -4.49 16.94
CA ASP A 134 -5.44 -5.00 16.85
C ASP A 134 -6.19 -4.35 15.70
N ALA A 135 -6.99 -5.14 14.99
CA ALA A 135 -7.94 -4.66 14.01
C ALA A 135 -9.34 -5.15 14.39
N VAL A 136 -10.31 -4.26 14.27
CA VAL A 136 -11.73 -4.56 14.50
C VAL A 136 -12.56 -4.11 13.31
N LYS A 137 -13.62 -4.85 13.01
CA LYS A 137 -14.66 -4.38 12.10
C LYS A 137 -15.71 -3.60 12.88
N ILE A 138 -16.16 -2.47 12.32
CA ILE A 138 -17.18 -1.62 12.93
C ILE A 138 -18.48 -1.73 12.12
N ASP A 139 -19.60 -1.88 12.83
CA ASP A 139 -20.93 -1.87 12.21
C ASP A 139 -21.31 -0.45 11.80
N SER A 140 -21.82 -0.31 10.57
CA SER A 140 -22.10 1.00 9.95
C SER A 140 -23.29 1.74 10.58
N ILE A 141 -24.19 1.00 11.24
CA ILE A 141 -25.42 1.51 11.84
C ILE A 141 -25.18 1.80 13.32
N THR A 142 -24.70 0.82 14.08
CA THR A 142 -24.53 0.93 15.53
C THR A 142 -23.23 1.65 15.92
N ARG A 143 -22.25 1.69 15.01
CA ARG A 143 -20.88 2.20 15.25
C ARG A 143 -20.14 1.48 16.38
N THR A 144 -20.50 0.22 16.64
CA THR A 144 -19.82 -0.66 17.59
C THR A 144 -18.97 -1.69 16.86
N ALA A 145 -18.00 -2.29 17.56
CA ALA A 145 -17.27 -3.43 17.01
C ALA A 145 -18.23 -4.59 16.73
N GLU A 146 -18.11 -5.20 15.55
CA GLU A 146 -18.86 -6.40 15.18
C GLU A 146 -18.31 -7.60 15.96
N ASP A 147 -19.22 -8.46 16.46
CA ASP A 147 -18.82 -9.63 17.24
C ASP A 147 -17.89 -10.55 16.44
N LYS A 148 -16.90 -11.15 17.12
CA LYS A 148 -15.88 -12.05 16.54
C LYS A 148 -15.11 -11.50 15.34
N SER A 149 -15.06 -10.18 15.18
CA SER A 149 -14.36 -9.52 14.07
C SER A 149 -13.08 -8.79 14.52
N LYS A 150 -12.56 -9.14 15.70
CA LYS A 150 -11.25 -8.71 16.19
C LYS A 150 -10.20 -9.71 15.68
N TYR A 151 -9.08 -9.19 15.16
CA TYR A 151 -7.90 -9.99 14.85
C TYR A 151 -6.65 -9.15 15.05
N ASP A 152 -5.54 -9.81 15.35
CA ASP A 152 -4.29 -9.14 15.69
C ASP A 152 -3.24 -9.36 14.59
N LEU A 153 -2.47 -8.31 14.33
CA LEU A 153 -1.48 -8.22 13.26
C LEU A 153 -0.10 -8.02 13.87
N GLU A 154 0.85 -8.80 13.41
CA GLU A 154 2.26 -8.54 13.66
C GLU A 154 2.88 -7.78 12.48
N LEU A 155 3.56 -6.68 12.77
CA LEU A 155 4.09 -5.74 11.78
C LEU A 155 5.58 -5.49 12.02
N LEU A 156 6.37 -5.47 10.94
CA LEU A 156 7.73 -4.94 11.00
C LEU A 156 7.68 -3.44 11.24
N GLU A 157 8.53 -2.93 12.12
CA GLU A 157 8.68 -1.50 12.34
C GLU A 157 9.18 -0.77 11.08
N ALA A 158 8.72 0.47 10.89
CA ALA A 158 9.29 1.36 9.88
C ALA A 158 10.78 1.63 10.19
N GLY A 159 11.58 1.78 9.14
CA GLY A 159 13.04 1.87 9.20
C GLY A 159 13.76 0.52 9.09
N THR A 160 13.03 -0.61 9.03
CA THR A 160 13.65 -1.91 8.78
C THR A 160 14.28 -1.93 7.38
N GLU A 161 15.56 -2.32 7.32
CA GLU A 161 16.35 -2.35 6.08
C GLU A 161 16.48 -3.78 5.54
N PHE A 162 16.38 -3.95 4.22
CA PHE A 162 16.65 -5.20 3.49
C PHE A 162 17.69 -4.98 2.40
N ASN A 163 18.62 -5.93 2.26
CA ASN A 163 19.58 -5.96 1.16
C ASN A 163 18.98 -6.76 0.00
N LEU A 164 18.55 -6.07 -1.05
CA LEU A 164 18.01 -6.71 -2.25
C LEU A 164 19.15 -7.14 -3.18
N ASN A 165 19.02 -8.32 -3.81
CA ASN A 165 19.93 -8.80 -4.84
C ASN A 165 19.13 -9.29 -6.05
N PHE A 166 19.53 -8.79 -7.22
CA PHE A 166 18.94 -9.10 -8.52
C PHE A 166 20.02 -9.52 -9.50
N GLU A 167 19.73 -10.49 -10.34
CA GLU A 167 20.60 -10.86 -11.46
C GLU A 167 19.79 -10.98 -12.75
N LEU A 168 20.03 -10.07 -13.68
CA LEU A 168 19.45 -10.09 -15.02
C LEU A 168 20.35 -10.90 -15.96
N ILE A 169 19.75 -11.87 -16.64
CA ILE A 169 20.37 -12.76 -17.62
C ILE A 169 19.99 -12.26 -19.01
N ILE A 170 21.00 -11.95 -19.84
CA ILE A 170 20.81 -11.56 -21.24
C ILE A 170 21.29 -12.69 -22.15
N GLU A 171 20.41 -13.11 -23.05
CA GLU A 171 20.67 -14.16 -24.03
C GLU A 171 20.91 -13.58 -25.42
N GLU A 172 21.57 -14.36 -26.29
CA GLU A 172 21.91 -13.95 -27.65
C GLU A 172 20.68 -13.53 -28.49
N LEU A 173 19.51 -14.13 -28.24
CA LEU A 173 18.28 -13.89 -28.99
C LEU A 173 17.31 -12.92 -28.30
N THR A 174 17.62 -12.45 -27.09
CA THR A 174 16.77 -11.50 -26.36
C THR A 174 17.10 -10.07 -26.74
N ASP A 175 16.09 -9.19 -26.78
CA ASP A 175 16.31 -7.75 -26.91
C ASP A 175 16.83 -7.17 -25.59
N GLU A 176 18.13 -6.90 -25.54
CA GLU A 176 18.80 -6.35 -24.35
C GLU A 176 18.20 -5.00 -23.94
N ASN A 177 17.86 -4.13 -24.90
CA ASN A 177 17.38 -2.79 -24.60
C ASN A 177 15.99 -2.85 -23.96
N GLU A 178 15.11 -3.69 -24.51
CA GLU A 178 13.77 -3.91 -23.98
C GLU A 178 13.81 -4.47 -22.54
N LEU A 179 14.71 -5.44 -22.27
CA LEU A 179 14.87 -6.01 -20.93
C LEU A 179 15.44 -5.02 -19.92
N ILE A 180 16.42 -4.21 -20.34
CA ILE A 180 16.98 -3.15 -19.49
C ILE A 180 15.92 -2.09 -19.20
N GLU A 181 15.14 -1.68 -20.19
CA GLU A 181 14.02 -0.77 -19.99
C GLU A 181 13.01 -1.32 -18.98
N ALA A 182 12.59 -2.58 -19.16
CA ALA A 182 11.69 -3.27 -18.23
C ALA A 182 12.25 -3.25 -16.80
N LEU A 183 13.52 -3.63 -16.64
CA LEU A 183 14.19 -3.67 -15.34
C LEU A 183 14.20 -2.29 -14.69
N ILE A 184 14.60 -1.25 -15.43
CA ILE A 184 14.70 0.12 -14.90
C ILE A 184 13.33 0.64 -14.47
N ILE A 185 12.27 0.49 -15.29
CA ILE A 185 10.91 0.91 -14.91
C ILE A 185 10.52 0.30 -13.57
N THR A 186 10.83 -0.99 -13.41
CA THR A 186 10.41 -1.75 -12.24
C THR A 186 11.20 -1.36 -10.99
N LEU A 187 12.53 -1.21 -11.11
CA LEU A 187 13.39 -0.80 -10.00
C LEU A 187 13.22 0.68 -9.63
N GLN A 188 12.95 1.56 -10.59
CA GLN A 188 12.54 2.95 -10.32
C GLN A 188 11.23 3.02 -9.53
N GLY A 189 10.31 2.07 -9.77
CA GLY A 189 9.10 1.93 -8.98
C GLY A 189 9.38 1.71 -7.49
N LEU A 190 10.41 0.91 -7.16
CA LEU A 190 10.90 0.76 -5.79
C LEU A 190 11.63 2.03 -5.31
N GLU A 191 12.57 2.57 -6.11
CA GLU A 191 13.34 3.78 -5.77
C GLU A 191 12.45 4.97 -5.39
N GLN A 192 11.34 5.16 -6.11
CA GLN A 192 10.41 6.27 -5.91
C GLN A 192 9.28 5.98 -4.90
N GLY A 193 9.31 4.81 -4.24
CA GLY A 193 8.28 4.41 -3.28
C GLY A 193 6.89 4.19 -3.89
N LYS A 194 6.81 3.88 -5.19
CA LYS A 194 5.55 3.61 -5.90
C LYS A 194 5.08 2.15 -5.75
N ILE A 195 5.93 1.28 -5.22
CA ILE A 195 5.64 -0.14 -4.95
C ILE A 195 5.53 -0.34 -3.44
N HIS A 196 4.45 -0.99 -3.02
CA HIS A 196 4.24 -1.37 -1.62
C HIS A 196 4.35 -2.89 -1.47
N LEU A 197 4.83 -3.36 -0.32
CA LEU A 197 5.06 -4.78 -0.01
C LEU A 197 4.12 -5.30 1.09
N GLY A 198 3.90 -6.61 1.11
CA GLY A 198 3.07 -7.25 2.13
C GLY A 198 1.55 -7.10 1.96
N ILE A 199 0.82 -7.25 3.07
CA ILE A 199 -0.65 -7.19 3.10
C ILE A 199 -1.18 -5.77 3.37
N LYS A 200 -2.46 -5.53 3.08
CA LYS A 200 -3.15 -4.24 3.31
C LYS A 200 -2.44 -3.00 2.74
N LYS A 201 -1.73 -3.17 1.61
CA LYS A 201 -1.01 -2.12 0.85
C LYS A 201 -1.82 -0.88 0.48
N ASN A 202 -3.15 -1.00 0.42
CA ASN A 202 -4.08 0.10 0.10
C ASN A 202 -4.62 0.80 1.36
N ARG A 203 -4.09 0.46 2.54
CA ARG A 203 -4.45 1.01 3.86
C ARG A 203 -3.24 1.58 4.61
N GLY A 204 -2.18 1.90 3.87
CA GLY A 204 -1.01 2.61 4.39
C GLY A 204 0.15 1.73 4.88
N PHE A 205 -0.01 0.41 4.86
CA PHE A 205 1.07 -0.53 5.18
C PHE A 205 1.96 -0.80 3.98
N GLY A 206 3.20 -1.20 4.25
CA GLY A 206 4.08 -1.73 3.22
C GLY A 206 4.75 -0.68 2.34
N ARG A 207 4.66 0.62 2.66
CA ARG A 207 5.40 1.62 1.90
C ARG A 207 6.89 1.42 2.12
N CYS A 208 7.65 1.49 1.05
CA CYS A 208 9.08 1.27 1.08
C CYS A 208 9.73 1.95 -0.11
N HIS A 209 11.00 2.31 0.02
CA HIS A 209 11.80 2.79 -1.08
C HIS A 209 13.19 2.17 -1.08
N VAL A 210 13.83 2.13 -2.26
CA VAL A 210 15.26 1.80 -2.36
C VAL A 210 16.05 3.11 -2.39
N GLN A 211 16.95 3.26 -1.42
CA GLN A 211 17.75 4.47 -1.25
C GLN A 211 18.91 4.55 -2.26
N GLU A 212 19.56 3.40 -2.48
CA GLU A 212 20.85 3.30 -3.16
C GLU A 212 20.96 1.99 -3.93
N TRP A 213 21.77 1.99 -4.99
CA TRP A 213 22.06 0.86 -5.86
C TRP A 213 23.56 0.68 -6.10
N GLN A 214 24.00 -0.58 -6.25
CA GLN A 214 25.28 -0.96 -6.86
C GLN A 214 25.03 -1.90 -8.03
N ILE A 215 25.85 -1.77 -9.08
CA ILE A 215 25.64 -2.50 -10.35
C ILE A 215 26.97 -3.08 -10.85
N TRP A 216 26.90 -4.31 -11.36
CA TRP A 216 28.00 -4.97 -12.06
C TRP A 216 27.52 -5.56 -13.38
N GLN A 217 28.30 -5.35 -14.44
CA GLN A 217 28.00 -5.90 -15.77
C GLN A 217 29.13 -6.81 -16.22
N PHE A 218 28.78 -8.06 -16.55
CA PHE A 218 29.72 -9.07 -17.01
C PHE A 218 29.36 -9.52 -18.41
N ASN A 219 30.21 -9.22 -19.39
CA ASN A 219 30.11 -9.81 -20.72
C ASN A 219 30.67 -11.24 -20.67
N LEU A 220 29.81 -12.24 -20.75
CA LEU A 220 30.21 -13.65 -20.67
C LEU A 220 30.82 -14.17 -21.97
N GLN A 221 30.84 -13.40 -23.06
CA GLN A 221 31.62 -13.77 -24.26
C GLN A 221 33.12 -13.55 -24.02
N ASP A 222 33.50 -12.61 -23.14
CA ASP A 222 34.89 -12.41 -22.72
C ASP A 222 35.29 -13.36 -21.58
N SER A 223 36.33 -14.17 -21.83
CA SER A 223 36.92 -15.09 -20.85
C SER A 223 37.31 -14.43 -19.52
N LYS A 224 37.84 -13.21 -19.54
CA LYS A 224 38.27 -12.52 -18.32
C LYS A 224 37.07 -12.11 -17.47
N GLN A 225 36.03 -11.60 -18.11
CA GLN A 225 34.78 -11.20 -17.45
C GLN A 225 34.00 -12.41 -16.94
N ARG A 226 33.99 -13.55 -17.65
CA ARG A 226 33.46 -14.82 -17.12
C ARG A 226 34.12 -15.22 -15.81
N ILE A 227 35.46 -15.17 -15.74
CA ILE A 227 36.19 -15.51 -14.51
C ILE A 227 35.85 -14.51 -13.39
N LYS A 228 35.71 -13.22 -13.70
CA LYS A 228 35.28 -12.22 -12.71
C LYS A 228 33.89 -12.52 -12.15
N TRP A 229 32.92 -12.87 -13.00
CA TRP A 229 31.58 -13.26 -12.57
C TRP A 229 31.58 -14.53 -11.71
N LEU A 230 32.35 -15.55 -12.09
CA LEU A 230 32.49 -16.79 -11.29
C LEU A 230 33.11 -16.54 -9.91
N LYS A 231 33.99 -15.54 -9.79
CA LYS A 231 34.64 -15.13 -8.54
C LYS A 231 33.87 -14.04 -7.79
N PHE A 232 32.74 -13.56 -8.33
CA PHE A 232 31.92 -12.55 -7.67
C PHE A 232 31.36 -13.13 -6.36
N PRO A 233 31.34 -12.37 -5.25
CA PRO A 233 30.87 -12.86 -3.96
C PRO A 233 29.33 -12.91 -3.91
N HIS A 234 28.75 -13.88 -4.62
CA HIS A 234 27.29 -14.05 -4.76
C HIS A 234 26.57 -14.19 -3.42
N TRP A 235 27.20 -14.86 -2.45
CA TRP A 235 26.66 -15.14 -1.12
C TRP A 235 26.92 -14.04 -0.07
N GLU A 236 27.68 -12.99 -0.40
CA GLU A 236 27.90 -11.88 0.51
C GLU A 236 26.73 -10.90 0.44
N PRO A 237 25.96 -10.67 1.52
CA PRO A 237 24.80 -9.80 1.49
C PRO A 237 25.21 -8.32 1.48
N GLY A 238 24.38 -7.49 0.83
CA GLY A 238 24.56 -6.03 0.85
C GLY A 238 25.66 -5.51 -0.08
N PHE A 239 26.06 -4.27 0.13
CA PHE A 239 27.01 -3.59 -0.75
C PHE A 239 28.44 -4.06 -0.56
N LEU A 240 29.19 -4.10 -1.66
CA LEU A 240 30.61 -4.36 -1.65
C LEU A 240 31.39 -3.06 -1.54
N ASP A 241 32.46 -3.08 -0.76
CA ASP A 241 33.37 -1.95 -0.61
C ASP A 241 34.02 -1.57 -1.96
N ASN A 242 34.37 -0.29 -2.10
CA ASN A 242 35.05 0.26 -3.28
C ASN A 242 34.30 0.12 -4.61
N HIS A 243 32.98 -0.08 -4.56
CA HIS A 243 32.11 -0.04 -5.74
C HIS A 243 31.24 1.22 -5.76
N PRO A 244 30.99 1.81 -6.94
CA PRO A 244 30.23 3.04 -7.05
C PRO A 244 28.78 2.82 -6.59
N ILE A 245 28.30 3.75 -5.77
CA ILE A 245 26.92 3.78 -5.29
C ILE A 245 26.15 4.79 -6.13
N HIS A 246 24.95 4.41 -6.55
CA HIS A 246 24.07 5.22 -7.38
C HIS A 246 22.73 5.42 -6.68
N ASN A 247 22.25 6.66 -6.63
CA ASN A 247 20.94 6.99 -6.07
C ASN A 247 19.82 6.91 -7.10
N ASN A 248 20.18 6.71 -8.38
CA ASN A 248 19.23 6.60 -9.47
C ASN A 248 19.63 5.48 -10.42
N ILE A 249 18.77 4.46 -10.52
CA ILE A 249 19.03 3.26 -11.30
C ILE A 249 19.12 3.54 -12.82
N ALA A 250 18.33 4.48 -13.34
CA ALA A 250 18.32 4.81 -14.77
C ALA A 250 19.64 5.46 -15.19
N ASN A 251 20.13 6.42 -14.41
CA ASN A 251 21.44 7.04 -14.62
C ASN A 251 22.58 6.02 -14.50
N ALA A 252 22.47 5.07 -13.57
CA ALA A 252 23.49 4.03 -13.36
C ALA A 252 23.60 3.05 -14.53
N LEU A 253 22.48 2.76 -15.21
CA LEU A 253 22.45 1.95 -16.43
C LEU A 253 22.58 2.78 -17.73
N GLY A 254 22.60 4.11 -17.63
CA GLY A 254 22.80 5.02 -18.75
C GLY A 254 21.60 5.14 -19.71
N VAL A 255 20.38 4.88 -19.24
CA VAL A 255 19.15 4.92 -20.05
C VAL A 255 18.23 6.01 -19.54
N ILE A 256 17.62 6.76 -20.47
CA ILE A 256 16.59 7.76 -20.16
C ILE A 256 15.23 7.12 -20.44
N ILE A 257 14.35 7.12 -19.44
CA ILE A 257 12.97 6.64 -19.59
C ILE A 257 12.04 7.84 -19.64
N SER A 258 11.12 7.82 -20.60
CA SER A 258 10.02 8.78 -20.67
C SER A 258 8.86 8.34 -19.77
N ASP A 259 8.34 9.25 -18.97
CA ASP A 259 7.11 9.04 -18.18
C ASP A 259 5.84 9.00 -19.06
N GLU A 260 5.92 9.34 -20.35
CA GLU A 260 4.78 9.32 -21.30
C GLU A 260 4.20 7.92 -21.54
N ASP A 261 4.97 6.89 -21.17
CA ASP A 261 4.57 5.49 -21.29
C ASP A 261 3.67 4.99 -20.17
N ASP A 262 3.52 5.73 -19.06
CA ASP A 262 2.70 5.29 -17.92
C ASP A 262 1.20 5.33 -18.27
N LYS A 263 0.59 4.17 -18.49
CA LYS A 263 -0.84 4.03 -18.81
C LYS A 263 -1.75 4.11 -17.58
N ARG A 264 -1.20 4.30 -16.37
CA ARG A 264 -1.97 4.27 -15.11
C ARG A 264 -2.72 5.57 -14.84
N LYS A 265 -4.03 5.56 -15.07
CA LYS A 265 -4.91 6.65 -14.66
C LYS A 265 -5.33 6.54 -13.19
N HIS A 266 -5.10 7.60 -12.41
CA HIS A 266 -5.53 7.68 -11.02
C HIS A 266 -5.81 9.12 -10.57
N LEU A 267 -6.75 9.28 -9.64
CA LEU A 267 -6.99 10.52 -8.92
C LEU A 267 -6.09 10.54 -7.67
N THR A 268 -5.48 11.68 -7.37
CA THR A 268 -4.80 11.91 -6.09
C THR A 268 -5.39 13.13 -5.39
N ILE A 269 -5.83 12.95 -4.15
CA ILE A 269 -6.25 14.03 -3.25
C ILE A 269 -5.22 14.09 -2.12
N THR A 270 -4.57 15.23 -1.96
CA THR A 270 -3.66 15.51 -0.83
C THR A 270 -4.26 16.66 -0.06
N ALA A 271 -4.64 16.44 1.20
CA ALA A 271 -5.37 17.41 2.00
C ALA A 271 -4.75 17.55 3.40
N LYS A 272 -4.43 18.77 3.79
CA LYS A 272 -3.91 19.15 5.10
C LYS A 272 -5.05 19.53 6.03
N PHE A 273 -5.03 18.96 7.22
CA PHE A 273 -6.00 19.21 8.27
C PHE A 273 -5.30 19.61 9.57
N THR A 274 -6.09 20.19 10.48
CA THR A 274 -5.77 20.30 11.89
C THR A 274 -6.83 19.54 12.71
N LEU A 275 -6.54 19.27 13.99
CA LEU A 275 -7.49 18.61 14.90
C LEU A 275 -8.40 19.65 15.53
N ALA A 276 -9.69 19.64 15.17
CA ALA A 276 -10.71 20.48 15.78
C ALA A 276 -11.23 19.92 17.12
N SER A 277 -11.06 18.61 17.33
CA SER A 277 -11.35 17.97 18.61
C SER A 277 -10.34 16.85 18.92
N PRO A 278 -10.29 16.35 20.16
CA PRO A 278 -9.32 15.32 20.55
C PRO A 278 -9.54 14.05 19.74
N LEU A 279 -8.47 13.34 19.41
CA LEU A 279 -8.53 12.11 18.61
C LEU A 279 -8.09 10.90 19.42
N LEU A 280 -8.85 9.81 19.31
CA LEU A 280 -8.50 8.52 19.90
C LEU A 280 -8.66 7.41 18.87
N ILE A 281 -7.58 6.74 18.52
CA ILE A 281 -7.61 5.43 17.87
C ILE A 281 -6.99 4.49 18.88
N ARG A 282 -7.74 3.47 19.33
CA ARG A 282 -7.27 2.60 20.40
C ARG A 282 -6.06 1.81 19.93
N SER A 283 -4.95 1.85 20.67
CA SER A 283 -3.88 0.86 20.51
C SER A 283 -4.30 -0.44 21.21
N GLY A 284 -4.07 -1.58 20.58
CA GLY A 284 -4.34 -2.90 21.18
C GLY A 284 -3.51 -3.25 22.42
N GLN A 285 -2.44 -2.50 22.67
CA GLN A 285 -1.53 -2.76 23.78
C GLN A 285 -2.04 -2.13 25.08
N ALA A 286 -2.53 -2.98 25.98
CA ALA A 286 -2.63 -2.66 27.39
C ALA A 286 -1.19 -2.51 27.93
N SER A 287 -0.81 -1.31 28.35
CA SER A 287 0.51 -1.10 28.95
C SER A 287 0.52 -1.73 30.34
N THR A 288 1.61 -2.41 30.67
CA THR A 288 1.82 -3.01 31.99
C THR A 288 2.09 -1.91 33.04
N ASP A 289 1.29 -1.95 34.11
CA ASP A 289 1.31 -1.18 35.35
C ASP A 289 1.48 0.36 35.27
N LYS A 290 0.39 1.06 35.62
CA LYS A 290 0.19 2.53 35.76
C LYS A 290 -0.10 3.33 34.48
N ALA A 291 -0.45 2.67 33.39
CA ALA A 291 -0.88 3.36 32.18
C ALA A 291 -2.42 3.46 32.08
N PRO A 292 -2.96 4.44 31.33
CA PRO A 292 -4.40 4.57 31.08
C PRO A 292 -4.96 3.32 30.39
N ASP A 293 -6.25 3.03 30.62
CA ASP A 293 -6.93 1.86 30.07
C ASP A 293 -6.90 1.82 28.54
N VAL A 294 -6.95 3.01 27.91
CA VAL A 294 -6.94 3.16 26.46
C VAL A 294 -6.05 4.32 26.06
N VAL A 295 -5.04 4.04 25.23
CA VAL A 295 -4.16 5.07 24.68
C VAL A 295 -4.31 5.18 23.16
N HIS A 296 -3.91 6.34 22.63
CA HIS A 296 -3.90 6.60 21.19
C HIS A 296 -2.85 5.74 20.47
N LEU A 297 -3.18 5.27 19.28
CA LEU A 297 -2.30 4.49 18.41
C LEU A 297 -1.03 5.28 18.07
N LYS A 298 0.10 4.73 18.51
CA LYS A 298 1.42 5.19 18.11
C LYS A 298 2.15 4.12 17.33
N SER A 299 3.02 4.54 16.43
CA SER A 299 3.86 3.66 15.64
C SER A 299 5.27 4.20 15.58
N GLN A 300 6.24 3.30 15.53
CA GLN A 300 7.64 3.71 15.40
C GLN A 300 7.88 4.33 14.02
N ARG A 301 8.44 5.54 14.01
CA ARG A 301 8.85 6.28 12.81
C ARG A 301 10.20 6.92 13.11
N ASN A 302 11.21 6.60 12.30
CA ASN A 302 12.57 7.12 12.48
C ASN A 302 13.11 6.92 13.91
N GLY A 303 12.76 5.79 14.55
CA GLY A 303 13.18 5.45 15.91
C GLY A 303 12.38 6.09 17.06
N GLU A 304 11.33 6.87 16.75
CA GLU A 304 10.46 7.48 17.76
C GLU A 304 8.99 7.05 17.59
N PRO A 305 8.23 6.88 18.69
CA PRO A 305 6.80 6.61 18.62
C PRO A 305 6.04 7.88 18.23
N LYS A 306 5.46 7.90 17.04
CA LYS A 306 4.62 9.00 16.54
C LYS A 306 3.14 8.62 16.58
N SER A 307 2.27 9.60 16.84
CA SER A 307 0.81 9.44 16.83
C SER A 307 0.31 9.27 15.39
N ILE A 308 -0.51 8.24 15.14
CA ILE A 308 -0.91 7.84 13.78
C ILE A 308 -2.43 7.87 13.60
N LEU A 309 -2.87 8.54 12.53
CA LEU A 309 -4.19 8.28 11.94
C LEU A 309 -4.08 7.07 11.00
N SER A 310 -4.59 5.91 11.44
CA SER A 310 -4.47 4.69 10.63
C SER A 310 -5.31 4.75 9.35
N GLY A 311 -4.72 4.32 8.24
CA GLY A 311 -5.39 4.21 6.95
C GLY A 311 -6.55 3.21 6.95
N THR A 312 -6.51 2.20 7.83
CA THR A 312 -7.63 1.27 8.02
C THR A 312 -8.84 1.94 8.67
N SER A 313 -8.62 2.72 9.74
CA SER A 313 -9.67 3.48 10.42
C SER A 313 -10.26 4.55 9.49
N LEU A 314 -9.41 5.30 8.79
CA LEU A 314 -9.86 6.33 7.84
C LEU A 314 -10.66 5.72 6.68
N ALA A 315 -10.17 4.64 6.07
CA ALA A 315 -10.90 3.96 5.00
C ALA A 315 -12.25 3.41 5.46
N GLY A 316 -12.34 2.88 6.68
CA GLY A 316 -13.61 2.41 7.26
C GLY A 316 -14.62 3.53 7.45
N VAL A 317 -14.19 4.65 8.03
CA VAL A 317 -15.03 5.85 8.22
C VAL A 317 -15.51 6.42 6.89
N LEU A 318 -14.61 6.52 5.90
CA LEU A 318 -14.96 6.96 4.54
C LEU A 318 -15.96 6.03 3.87
N ARG A 319 -15.79 4.70 4.01
CA ARG A 319 -16.72 3.70 3.47
C ARG A 319 -18.12 3.90 4.04
N HIS A 320 -18.25 3.95 5.36
CA HIS A 320 -19.54 4.11 6.02
C HIS A 320 -20.22 5.44 5.69
N ARG A 321 -19.45 6.52 5.58
CA ARG A 321 -20.00 7.80 5.15
C ARG A 321 -20.45 7.76 3.69
N GLY A 322 -19.69 7.08 2.83
CA GLY A 322 -20.05 6.88 1.43
C GLY A 322 -21.37 6.12 1.29
N GLU A 323 -21.53 5.02 2.04
CA GLU A 323 -22.78 4.25 2.12
C GLU A 323 -23.96 5.16 2.52
N ARG A 324 -23.79 6.03 3.52
CA ARG A 324 -24.83 6.98 3.95
C ARG A 324 -25.17 8.02 2.89
N ILE A 325 -24.18 8.57 2.19
CA ILE A 325 -24.40 9.55 1.12
C ILE A 325 -25.21 8.91 -0.01
N ILE A 326 -24.81 7.74 -0.48
CA ILE A 326 -25.53 7.04 -1.55
C ILE A 326 -26.94 6.66 -1.09
N ASN A 327 -27.11 6.10 0.12
CA ASN A 327 -28.43 5.79 0.69
C ASN A 327 -29.36 7.02 0.75
N THR A 328 -28.81 8.22 0.92
CA THR A 328 -29.60 9.47 0.97
C THR A 328 -30.02 9.93 -0.42
N LEU A 329 -29.18 9.67 -1.42
CA LEU A 329 -29.42 10.07 -2.82
C LEU A 329 -30.31 9.07 -3.57
N GLN A 330 -30.31 7.79 -3.17
CA GLN A 330 -30.98 6.68 -3.85
C GLN A 330 -32.30 6.30 -3.16
N ARG A 331 -33.30 5.81 -3.92
CA ARG A 331 -34.55 5.25 -3.39
C ARG A 331 -34.56 3.71 -3.33
N GLU A 332 -33.63 3.04 -4.01
CA GLU A 332 -33.55 1.57 -4.10
C GLU A 332 -32.16 1.04 -3.69
N THR A 333 -32.11 -0.16 -3.07
CA THR A 333 -30.96 -0.64 -2.29
C THR A 333 -29.89 -1.40 -3.09
N LYS A 334 -30.19 -1.92 -4.28
CA LYS A 334 -29.29 -2.87 -4.99
C LYS A 334 -28.06 -2.24 -5.65
N GLN A 335 -28.14 -1.00 -6.11
CA GLN A 335 -27.01 -0.32 -6.78
C GLN A 335 -25.91 0.12 -5.78
N ILE A 336 -26.25 0.21 -4.50
CA ILE A 336 -25.39 0.74 -3.41
C ILE A 336 -24.18 -0.15 -3.15
N GLU A 337 -24.42 -1.46 -3.02
CA GLU A 337 -23.34 -2.42 -2.77
C GLU A 337 -22.32 -2.40 -3.90
N ASN A 338 -22.77 -2.23 -5.15
CA ASN A 338 -21.87 -2.22 -6.30
C ASN A 338 -20.92 -1.02 -6.29
N ILE A 339 -21.39 0.21 -6.07
CA ILE A 339 -20.53 1.40 -6.10
C ILE A 339 -19.51 1.38 -4.96
N ILE A 340 -19.96 1.07 -3.74
CA ILE A 340 -19.08 1.06 -2.56
C ILE A 340 -18.06 -0.08 -2.64
N ASP A 341 -18.49 -1.29 -3.01
CA ASP A 341 -17.59 -2.44 -3.14
C ASP A 341 -16.56 -2.22 -4.27
N GLU A 342 -16.93 -1.50 -5.34
CA GLU A 342 -16.00 -1.15 -6.43
C GLU A 342 -14.85 -0.23 -5.98
N ILE A 343 -15.09 0.68 -5.02
CA ILE A 343 -14.09 1.63 -4.51
C ILE A 343 -13.32 1.03 -3.33
N PHE A 344 -14.04 0.56 -2.32
CA PHE A 344 -13.50 0.15 -1.02
C PHE A 344 -13.15 -1.33 -0.93
N GLY A 345 -13.49 -2.13 -1.95
CA GLY A 345 -13.34 -3.58 -1.96
C GLY A 345 -14.58 -4.30 -1.42
N VAL A 346 -14.68 -5.59 -1.71
CA VAL A 346 -15.87 -6.39 -1.37
C VAL A 346 -15.86 -6.78 0.11
N ASP A 347 -17.01 -6.61 0.77
CA ASP A 347 -17.27 -7.20 2.09
C ASP A 347 -17.94 -8.58 1.94
N PHE A 348 -17.25 -9.61 2.42
CA PHE A 348 -17.69 -11.01 2.36
C PHE A 348 -18.58 -11.44 3.52
N SER A 349 -18.72 -10.61 4.56
CA SER A 349 -19.50 -10.96 5.76
C SER A 349 -20.95 -11.31 5.45
N LYS A 350 -21.58 -10.54 4.55
CA LYS A 350 -22.98 -10.71 4.15
C LYS A 350 -23.17 -11.76 3.07
N ASN A 351 -22.19 -11.91 2.17
CA ASN A 351 -22.29 -12.85 1.07
C ASN A 351 -20.93 -13.43 0.66
N LYS A 352 -20.70 -14.69 1.03
CA LYS A 352 -19.48 -15.44 0.72
C LYS A 352 -19.36 -15.85 -0.75
N THR A 353 -20.40 -15.71 -1.56
CA THR A 353 -20.38 -16.06 -3.00
C THR A 353 -19.86 -14.92 -3.88
N LYS A 354 -19.65 -13.71 -3.33
CA LYS A 354 -19.08 -12.59 -4.09
C LYS A 354 -17.64 -12.93 -4.54
N ILE A 355 -17.22 -12.35 -5.66
CA ILE A 355 -15.86 -12.51 -6.18
C ILE A 355 -14.93 -11.56 -5.40
N ALA A 356 -13.78 -12.06 -4.96
CA ALA A 356 -12.77 -11.23 -4.30
C ALA A 356 -12.28 -10.11 -5.21
N LYS A 357 -12.45 -8.87 -4.76
CA LYS A 357 -11.92 -7.69 -5.44
C LYS A 357 -11.24 -6.78 -4.42
N ALA A 358 -9.98 -6.47 -4.69
CA ALA A 358 -9.21 -5.53 -3.89
C ALA A 358 -9.77 -4.11 -4.03
N SER A 359 -9.65 -3.32 -2.96
CA SER A 359 -10.01 -1.89 -2.98
C SER A 359 -9.19 -1.13 -4.01
N ARG A 360 -9.82 -0.27 -4.82
CA ARG A 360 -9.12 0.67 -5.70
C ARG A 360 -8.69 1.95 -4.98
N LEU A 361 -9.31 2.23 -3.84
CA LEU A 361 -8.96 3.33 -2.96
C LEU A 361 -7.75 2.96 -2.10
N ILE A 362 -6.68 3.72 -2.25
CA ILE A 362 -5.48 3.70 -1.42
C ILE A 362 -5.57 4.87 -0.46
N VAL A 363 -5.43 4.57 0.83
CA VAL A 363 -5.38 5.56 1.91
C VAL A 363 -4.10 5.30 2.71
N ASP A 364 -3.25 6.31 2.80
CA ASP A 364 -2.00 6.21 3.53
C ASP A 364 -2.22 6.35 5.04
N GLU A 365 -1.31 5.78 5.84
CA GLU A 365 -1.23 6.11 7.26
C GLU A 365 -0.58 7.48 7.41
N VAL A 366 -1.11 8.28 8.33
CA VAL A 366 -0.71 9.69 8.48
C VAL A 366 -0.15 9.91 9.88
N GLU A 367 1.02 10.52 9.94
CA GLU A 367 1.63 11.02 11.17
C GLU A 367 0.96 12.33 11.57
N ILE A 368 0.65 12.46 12.86
CA ILE A 368 0.03 13.67 13.41
C ILE A 368 1.09 14.43 14.20
N GLU A 369 1.51 15.56 13.65
CA GLU A 369 2.57 16.38 14.22
C GLU A 369 2.05 17.30 15.34
N ASN A 370 2.93 17.66 16.28
CA ASN A 370 2.67 18.64 17.34
C ASN A 370 1.42 18.33 18.18
N THR A 371 1.32 17.12 18.72
CA THR A 371 0.19 16.69 19.57
C THR A 371 0.58 16.63 21.03
N ILE A 372 -0.41 16.76 21.92
CA ILE A 372 -0.24 16.65 23.36
C ILE A 372 -1.05 15.45 23.84
N ASP A 373 -0.40 14.56 24.58
CA ASP A 373 -1.06 13.47 25.28
C ASP A 373 -1.64 13.98 26.60
N LEU A 374 -2.94 13.81 26.81
CA LEU A 374 -3.60 14.17 28.07
C LEU A 374 -4.50 13.03 28.52
N VAL A 375 -4.26 12.55 29.75
CA VAL A 375 -5.11 11.56 30.39
C VAL A 375 -6.41 12.22 30.82
N GLN A 376 -7.53 11.64 30.40
CA GLN A 376 -8.88 12.05 30.77
C GLN A 376 -9.57 10.91 31.51
N ASN A 377 -9.92 11.19 32.76
CA ASN A 377 -10.66 10.26 33.60
C ASN A 377 -12.16 10.40 33.33
N ARG A 378 -12.85 9.28 33.27
CA ARG A 378 -14.29 9.20 33.00
C ARG A 378 -14.95 8.28 34.01
N ILE A 379 -16.15 8.64 34.42
CA ILE A 379 -17.01 7.78 35.24
C ILE A 379 -18.18 7.29 34.39
N ALA A 380 -18.59 6.04 34.56
CA ALA A 380 -19.89 5.63 34.04
C ALA A 380 -20.98 6.20 34.94
N ILE A 381 -22.05 6.71 34.34
CA ILE A 381 -23.23 7.20 35.06
C ILE A 381 -24.26 6.06 35.12
N ASP A 382 -24.72 5.75 36.32
CA ASP A 382 -25.81 4.81 36.53
C ASP A 382 -27.10 5.39 35.96
N ARG A 383 -27.75 4.64 35.05
CA ARG A 383 -28.95 5.06 34.34
C ARG A 383 -30.18 5.22 35.24
N PHE A 384 -30.21 4.55 36.39
CA PHE A 384 -31.31 4.61 37.35
C PHE A 384 -31.09 5.69 38.39
N THR A 385 -29.88 5.78 38.94
CA THR A 385 -29.60 6.70 40.06
C THR A 385 -29.07 8.06 39.62
N GLY A 386 -28.55 8.18 38.40
CA GLY A 386 -27.88 9.39 37.91
C GLY A 386 -26.54 9.67 38.60
N GLY A 387 -26.11 8.82 39.53
CA GLY A 387 -24.84 8.90 40.23
C GLY A 387 -23.70 8.22 39.47
N ALA A 388 -22.48 8.37 39.98
CA ALA A 388 -21.33 7.61 39.49
C ALA A 388 -21.52 6.11 39.79
N LEU A 389 -21.41 5.27 38.78
CA LEU A 389 -21.44 3.82 38.93
C LEU A 389 -20.15 3.38 39.62
N HIS A 390 -20.29 2.72 40.77
CA HIS A 390 -19.16 2.37 41.62
C HIS A 390 -18.17 1.44 40.91
N GLY A 391 -16.87 1.75 40.99
CA GLY A 391 -15.80 0.94 40.40
C GLY A 391 -15.66 1.05 38.88
N THR A 392 -16.26 2.06 38.25
CA THR A 392 -16.19 2.26 36.78
C THR A 392 -15.52 3.59 36.41
N LEU A 393 -14.36 3.83 37.03
CA LEU A 393 -13.45 4.86 36.56
C LEU A 393 -12.71 4.30 35.33
N PHE A 394 -12.72 5.06 34.25
CA PHE A 394 -12.07 4.72 32.98
C PHE A 394 -11.12 5.85 32.61
N ASP A 395 -9.85 5.53 32.43
CA ASP A 395 -8.84 6.51 32.08
C ASP A 395 -8.46 6.34 30.61
N GLU A 396 -8.75 7.35 29.78
CA GLU A 396 -8.43 7.35 28.35
C GLU A 396 -7.39 8.45 28.06
N GLN A 397 -6.42 8.17 27.19
CA GLN A 397 -5.42 9.13 26.75
C GLN A 397 -5.56 9.42 25.24
N PRO A 398 -6.53 10.27 24.85
CA PRO A 398 -6.59 10.80 23.50
C PRO A 398 -5.46 11.83 23.26
N ILE A 399 -5.18 12.08 21.99
CA ILE A 399 -4.30 13.18 21.60
C ILE A 399 -5.10 14.46 21.41
N PHE A 400 -4.49 15.58 21.81
CA PHE A 400 -5.02 16.92 21.64
C PHE A 400 -4.19 17.66 20.61
N GLY A 401 -4.89 18.33 19.69
CA GLY A 401 -4.27 19.28 18.79
C GLY A 401 -4.04 20.64 19.46
N ASN A 402 -3.12 21.40 18.88
CA ASN A 402 -2.91 22.82 19.09
C ASN A 402 -2.86 23.52 17.71
N ASP A 403 -2.64 24.83 17.68
CA ASP A 403 -2.65 25.61 16.43
C ASP A 403 -1.59 25.15 15.41
N LYS A 404 -0.50 24.52 15.89
CA LYS A 404 0.59 23.96 15.08
C LYS A 404 0.36 22.51 14.68
N THR A 405 -0.68 21.86 15.17
CA THR A 405 -1.02 20.50 14.77
C THR A 405 -1.41 20.47 13.31
N SER A 406 -0.74 19.59 12.57
CA SER A 406 -1.00 19.34 11.17
C SER A 406 -0.95 17.85 10.90
N LEU A 407 -1.81 17.41 9.99
CA LEU A 407 -1.78 16.09 9.41
C LEU A 407 -2.13 16.19 7.93
N GLU A 408 -1.37 15.47 7.08
CA GLU A 408 -1.58 15.44 5.64
C GLU A 408 -2.17 14.10 5.21
N ILE A 409 -3.44 14.11 4.81
CA ILE A 409 -4.15 12.93 4.33
C ILE A 409 -3.98 12.83 2.83
N LYS A 410 -3.42 11.71 2.37
CA LYS A 410 -3.29 11.36 0.96
C LYS A 410 -4.22 10.21 0.60
N ILE A 411 -5.11 10.46 -0.36
CA ILE A 411 -6.06 9.49 -0.89
C ILE A 411 -5.79 9.35 -2.39
N LYS A 412 -5.68 8.10 -2.86
CA LYS A 412 -5.50 7.79 -4.28
C LYS A 412 -6.57 6.80 -4.75
N LEU A 413 -7.23 7.11 -5.86
CA LEU A 413 -8.21 6.21 -6.49
C LEU A 413 -7.70 5.74 -7.85
N ARG A 414 -7.54 4.43 -8.01
CA ARG A 414 -7.10 3.81 -9.28
C ARG A 414 -8.26 3.72 -10.28
N GLN A 415 -8.00 4.05 -11.55
CA GLN A 415 -9.01 4.06 -12.63
C GLN A 415 -10.32 4.72 -12.18
N PRO A 416 -10.28 6.00 -11.75
CA PRO A 416 -11.47 6.67 -11.23
C PRO A 416 -12.48 6.87 -12.37
N LYS A 417 -13.76 6.70 -12.05
CA LYS A 417 -14.88 7.16 -12.89
C LYS A 417 -15.41 8.48 -12.33
N ASP A 418 -16.02 9.31 -13.17
CA ASP A 418 -16.46 10.66 -12.80
C ASP A 418 -17.36 10.70 -11.55
N TYR A 419 -18.31 9.78 -11.44
CA TYR A 419 -19.19 9.69 -10.26
C TYR A 419 -18.44 9.30 -8.97
N GLU A 420 -17.36 8.53 -9.07
CA GLU A 420 -16.55 8.10 -7.92
C GLU A 420 -15.71 9.28 -7.41
N ILE A 421 -15.22 10.12 -8.32
CA ILE A 421 -14.59 11.40 -7.99
C ILE A 421 -15.61 12.26 -7.23
N GLY A 422 -16.85 12.36 -7.74
CA GLY A 422 -17.93 13.10 -7.08
C GLY A 422 -18.19 12.63 -5.64
N LEU A 423 -18.20 11.31 -5.40
CA LEU A 423 -18.37 10.76 -4.06
C LEU A 423 -17.19 11.11 -3.14
N LEU A 424 -15.96 11.00 -3.65
CA LEU A 424 -14.76 11.37 -2.88
C LEU A 424 -14.73 12.86 -2.54
N LEU A 425 -15.22 13.74 -3.41
CA LEU A 425 -15.35 15.17 -3.12
C LEU A 425 -16.32 15.44 -1.96
N LEU A 426 -17.46 14.74 -1.93
CA LEU A 426 -18.41 14.86 -0.82
C LEU A 426 -17.83 14.32 0.50
N LEU A 427 -17.08 13.22 0.44
CA LEU A 427 -16.36 12.69 1.59
C LEU A 427 -15.28 13.65 2.09
N LEU A 428 -14.52 14.26 1.17
CA LEU A 428 -13.54 15.28 1.50
C LEU A 428 -14.21 16.48 2.17
N LYS A 429 -15.34 16.95 1.64
CA LYS A 429 -16.14 18.02 2.26
C LYS A 429 -16.56 17.68 3.68
N ASP A 430 -17.07 16.47 3.92
CA ASP A 430 -17.53 16.07 5.25
C ASP A 430 -16.37 15.93 6.25
N LEU A 431 -15.18 15.51 5.81
CA LEU A 431 -13.96 15.57 6.62
C LEU A 431 -13.53 17.02 6.88
N TRP A 432 -13.61 17.86 5.87
CA TRP A 432 -13.16 19.26 5.91
C TRP A 432 -13.94 20.10 6.91
N THR A 433 -15.26 19.91 6.97
CA THR A 433 -16.17 20.63 7.88
C THR A 433 -16.27 20.00 9.27
N GLY A 434 -15.54 18.90 9.51
CA GLY A 434 -15.60 18.14 10.75
C GLY A 434 -16.91 17.37 10.98
N ASP A 435 -17.80 17.28 9.99
CA ASP A 435 -19.05 16.50 10.08
C ASP A 435 -18.79 14.98 10.06
N LEU A 436 -17.68 14.55 9.46
CA LEU A 436 -17.20 13.18 9.51
C LEU A 436 -16.11 13.02 10.59
N PRO A 437 -16.44 12.51 11.79
CA PRO A 437 -15.44 12.22 12.80
C PRO A 437 -14.63 10.97 12.44
N VAL A 438 -13.33 10.98 12.72
CA VAL A 438 -12.41 9.86 12.55
C VAL A 438 -11.99 9.26 13.88
N GLY A 439 -11.72 7.94 13.90
CA GLY A 439 -11.32 7.23 15.12
C GLY A 439 -12.48 6.81 16.02
N GLY A 440 -12.15 6.41 17.24
CA GLY A 440 -13.08 5.92 18.25
C GLY A 440 -13.72 7.03 19.07
N THR A 441 -14.76 6.68 19.82
CA THR A 441 -15.44 7.58 20.78
C THR A 441 -16.02 8.87 20.16
N SER A 442 -16.44 8.81 18.89
CA SER A 442 -17.11 9.94 18.22
C SER A 442 -18.42 10.38 18.89
N SER A 443 -19.08 9.48 19.65
CA SER A 443 -20.30 9.77 20.43
C SER A 443 -20.12 10.85 21.49
N ILE A 444 -18.88 11.10 21.92
CA ILE A 444 -18.53 12.17 22.88
C ILE A 444 -17.82 13.36 22.21
N GLY A 445 -17.94 13.50 20.89
CA GLY A 445 -17.44 14.67 20.14
C GLY A 445 -15.97 14.61 19.71
N ARG A 446 -15.30 13.46 19.83
CA ARG A 446 -13.91 13.27 19.40
C ARG A 446 -13.77 13.03 17.90
N GLY A 447 -12.56 13.29 17.40
CA GLY A 447 -12.13 12.93 16.06
C GLY A 447 -12.53 13.89 14.95
N ARG A 448 -12.87 15.15 15.25
CA ARG A 448 -13.23 16.13 14.22
C ARG A 448 -11.97 16.74 13.64
N LEU A 449 -11.87 16.71 12.31
CA LEU A 449 -10.82 17.38 11.55
C LEU A 449 -11.35 18.72 11.01
N GLN A 450 -10.44 19.66 10.77
CA GLN A 450 -10.72 20.90 10.07
C GLN A 450 -9.73 21.03 8.91
N GLY A 451 -10.23 21.16 7.69
CA GLY A 451 -9.40 21.30 6.50
C GLY A 451 -8.75 22.69 6.41
N ARG A 452 -7.53 22.73 5.86
CA ARG A 452 -6.76 23.97 5.62
C ARG A 452 -6.43 24.14 4.14
N GLU A 453 -5.92 23.08 3.52
CA GLU A 453 -5.48 23.09 2.12
C GLU A 453 -5.74 21.71 1.51
N ALA A 454 -6.25 21.64 0.28
CA ALA A 454 -6.23 20.41 -0.51
C ALA A 454 -5.78 20.67 -1.94
N THR A 455 -5.01 19.73 -2.47
CA THR A 455 -4.66 19.65 -3.89
C THR A 455 -5.24 18.36 -4.46
N ILE A 456 -6.01 18.49 -5.53
CA ILE A 456 -6.65 17.39 -6.25
C ILE A 456 -6.03 17.31 -7.64
N LYS A 457 -5.51 16.14 -8.03
CA LYS A 457 -4.86 15.91 -9.33
C LYS A 457 -5.53 14.77 -10.09
N PHE A 458 -5.96 15.04 -11.33
CA PHE A 458 -6.54 14.04 -12.24
C PHE A 458 -6.36 14.47 -13.71
N ASP A 459 -5.91 13.54 -14.56
CA ASP A 459 -5.81 13.72 -16.03
C ASP A 459 -5.13 15.06 -16.45
N ASN A 460 -3.95 15.32 -15.89
CA ASN A 460 -3.14 16.55 -16.04
C ASN A 460 -3.79 17.85 -15.52
N LYS A 461 -4.98 17.78 -14.93
CA LYS A 461 -5.59 18.91 -14.21
C LYS A 461 -5.24 18.87 -12.73
N THR A 462 -5.11 20.06 -12.15
CA THR A 462 -4.91 20.27 -10.73
C THR A 462 -5.90 21.32 -10.23
N TRP A 463 -6.60 21.01 -9.15
CA TRP A 463 -7.48 21.95 -8.44
C TRP A 463 -6.99 22.13 -7.02
N THR A 464 -7.03 23.36 -6.50
CA THR A 464 -6.72 23.65 -5.11
C THR A 464 -7.96 24.15 -4.35
N ILE A 465 -8.01 23.79 -3.07
CA ILE A 465 -9.01 24.24 -2.10
C ILE A 465 -8.25 24.80 -0.91
N ILE A 466 -8.52 26.04 -0.52
CA ILE A 466 -7.80 26.72 0.55
C ILE A 466 -8.81 27.35 1.52
N GLN A 467 -8.55 27.16 2.81
CA GLN A 467 -9.23 27.84 3.91
C GLN A 467 -8.22 28.10 5.03
N ASN A 468 -7.82 29.36 5.23
CA ASN A 468 -6.76 29.67 6.21
C ASN A 468 -7.24 29.47 7.66
N SER A 469 -8.52 29.72 7.93
CA SER A 469 -9.15 29.56 9.24
C SER A 469 -10.62 29.16 9.09
N SER A 470 -11.21 28.56 10.13
CA SER A 470 -12.63 28.16 10.13
C SER A 470 -13.59 29.30 9.81
N ASP A 471 -13.17 30.53 10.11
CA ASP A 471 -13.99 31.74 10.03
C ASP A 471 -13.81 32.46 8.68
N GLU A 472 -12.85 32.04 7.86
CA GLU A 472 -12.60 32.56 6.53
C GLU A 472 -13.36 31.79 5.45
N SER A 473 -13.67 32.49 4.35
CA SER A 473 -14.33 31.92 3.18
C SER A 473 -13.45 30.89 2.48
N LEU A 474 -14.04 29.75 2.15
CA LEU A 474 -13.43 28.71 1.34
C LEU A 474 -13.14 29.23 -0.08
N THR A 475 -11.89 29.12 -0.54
CA THR A 475 -11.49 29.41 -1.92
C THR A 475 -11.32 28.08 -2.66
N ILE A 476 -11.94 27.93 -3.83
CA ILE A 476 -11.84 26.73 -4.68
C ILE A 476 -11.47 27.16 -6.09
N ASP A 477 -10.45 26.52 -6.66
CA ASP A 477 -10.12 26.69 -8.08
C ASP A 477 -11.16 26.03 -8.97
N ASN A 478 -11.72 26.79 -9.92
CA ASN A 478 -12.68 26.31 -10.92
C ASN A 478 -13.77 25.38 -10.34
N PRO A 479 -14.60 25.87 -9.39
CA PRO A 479 -15.60 25.05 -8.70
C PRO A 479 -16.60 24.40 -9.66
N GLU A 480 -16.87 25.03 -10.81
CA GLU A 480 -17.74 24.49 -11.86
C GLU A 480 -17.25 23.15 -12.43
N GLU A 481 -15.94 22.91 -12.50
CA GLU A 481 -15.41 21.62 -12.96
C GLU A 481 -15.59 20.53 -11.91
N LEU A 482 -15.36 20.85 -10.63
CA LEU A 482 -15.57 19.91 -9.54
C LEU A 482 -17.04 19.55 -9.37
N GLU A 483 -17.94 20.53 -9.57
CA GLU A 483 -19.39 20.32 -9.50
C GLU A 483 -19.88 19.34 -10.57
N LYS A 484 -19.23 19.27 -11.75
CA LYS A 484 -19.57 18.27 -12.78
C LYS A 484 -19.42 16.83 -12.28
N PHE A 485 -18.40 16.55 -11.47
CA PHE A 485 -18.21 15.21 -10.88
C PHE A 485 -19.30 14.90 -9.85
N VAL A 486 -19.71 15.87 -9.04
CA VAL A 486 -20.81 15.72 -8.08
C VAL A 486 -22.14 15.50 -8.82
N PHE A 487 -22.36 16.21 -9.93
CA PHE A 487 -23.51 16.00 -10.79
C PHE A 487 -23.51 14.60 -11.44
N ALA A 488 -22.34 14.11 -11.89
CA ALA A 488 -22.19 12.76 -12.42
C ALA A 488 -22.60 11.70 -11.40
N LEU A 489 -22.22 11.86 -10.12
CA LEU A 489 -22.70 11.00 -9.04
C LEU A 489 -24.21 11.02 -8.90
N ARG A 490 -24.82 12.21 -8.93
CA ARG A 490 -26.28 12.33 -8.83
C ARG A 490 -27.00 11.64 -9.99
N GLN A 491 -26.43 11.68 -11.19
CA GLN A 491 -27.01 11.00 -12.36
C GLN A 491 -26.86 9.49 -12.26
N GLU A 492 -25.67 8.99 -11.93
CA GLU A 492 -25.41 7.55 -11.79
C GLU A 492 -26.29 6.91 -10.72
N VAL A 493 -26.52 7.60 -9.60
CA VAL A 493 -27.34 7.10 -8.50
C VAL A 493 -28.84 7.13 -8.83
N LYS A 494 -29.27 8.00 -9.76
CA LYS A 494 -30.68 8.11 -10.19
C LYS A 494 -31.04 7.21 -11.38
N ALA A 495 -30.06 6.84 -12.19
CA ALA A 495 -30.19 5.93 -13.32
C ALA A 495 -30.41 4.50 -12.85
#